data_AF-Q0MWV7-F1
#
_entry.id   AF-Q0MWV7-F1
#
_cell.length_a   1.000
_cell.length_b   1.000
_cell.length_c   1.000
_cell.angle_alpha   90.00
_cell.angle_beta   90.00
_cell.angle_gamma   90.00
#
_symmetry.space_group_name_H-M   'P 1'
#
loop_
_entity.id
_entity.type
_entity.pdbx_description
1 polymer ?
#
loop_
_entity_poly.entity_id
_entity_poly.type
_entity_poly.pdbx_seq_one_letter_code
_entity_poly.pdbx_strand_id
1 'polypeptide(L)'
;TVRGMMYYRRALMLQSYLENRSLGVGNPQASLSPQGFEQSREARAQADIKFTYVVSCQIYGQQKQRKEEEAADIALLLQRNEALRVAFIHVEESPGPEGKLVKSFYSRLVKADIQGKDQEVYSIKLPGDPKLGEGKPENQNHAIVFTRGEAVQTIDMNQDNY
;
A
#
# COMPACT_ATOMS: atom_id res chain seq x y z
N THR A 1 -3.58 -9.91 -9.81
CA THR A 1 -2.88 -8.65 -10.18
C THR A 1 -3.38 -7.49 -9.31
N VAL A 2 -2.50 -6.56 -8.91
CA VAL A 2 -2.84 -5.39 -8.07
C VAL A 2 -3.99 -4.58 -8.65
N ARG A 3 -3.99 -4.34 -9.97
CA ARG A 3 -5.06 -3.63 -10.68
C ARG A 3 -6.45 -4.23 -10.43
N GLY A 4 -6.57 -5.56 -10.44
CA GLY A 4 -7.84 -6.24 -10.17
C GLY A 4 -8.36 -5.97 -8.75
N MET A 5 -7.46 -6.05 -7.76
CA MET A 5 -7.78 -5.76 -6.36
C MET A 5 -8.21 -4.30 -6.14
N MET A 6 -7.65 -3.36 -6.91
CA MET A 6 -8.01 -1.94 -6.80
C MET A 6 -9.40 -1.61 -7.36
N TYR A 7 -10.02 -2.50 -8.16
CA TYR A 7 -11.40 -2.29 -8.60
C TYR A 7 -12.41 -2.37 -7.47
N TYR A 8 -12.15 -3.17 -6.43
CA TYR A 8 -13.02 -3.22 -5.24
C TYR A 8 -13.14 -1.84 -4.59
N ARG A 9 -12.01 -1.13 -4.45
CA ARG A 9 -12.01 0.23 -3.93
C ARG A 9 -12.86 1.17 -4.79
N ARG A 10 -12.68 1.13 -6.12
CA ARG A 10 -13.48 1.99 -7.04
C ARG A 10 -14.97 1.68 -6.96
N ALA A 11 -15.33 0.40 -6.84
CA ALA A 11 -16.72 -0.01 -6.68
C ALA A 11 -17.33 0.53 -5.38
N LEU A 12 -16.60 0.49 -4.27
CA LEU A 12 -17.04 1.04 -2.99
C LEU A 12 -17.17 2.57 -3.02
N MET A 13 -16.24 3.26 -3.69
CA MET A 13 -16.37 4.71 -3.90
C MET A 13 -17.63 5.05 -4.69
N LEU A 14 -17.89 4.32 -5.79
CA LEU A 14 -19.08 4.52 -6.59
C LEU A 14 -20.35 4.25 -5.78
N GLN A 15 -20.39 3.14 -5.02
CA GLN A 15 -21.51 2.80 -4.17
C GLN A 15 -21.78 3.90 -3.13
N SER A 16 -20.75 4.33 -2.39
CA SER A 16 -20.89 5.39 -1.39
C SER A 16 -21.36 6.71 -2.00
N TYR A 17 -20.88 7.06 -3.19
CA TYR A 17 -21.32 8.25 -3.92
C TYR A 17 -22.80 8.17 -4.32
N LEU A 18 -23.28 6.99 -4.74
CA LEU A 18 -24.68 6.77 -5.11
C LEU A 18 -25.61 6.72 -3.88
N GLU A 19 -25.17 6.15 -2.76
CA GLU A 19 -25.95 6.07 -1.51
C GLU A 19 -26.13 7.44 -0.85
N ASN A 20 -25.10 8.29 -0.90
CA ASN A 20 -25.16 9.66 -0.37
C ASN A 20 -25.92 10.62 -1.30
N ARG A 21 -26.36 10.16 -2.48
CA ARG A 21 -27.21 10.91 -3.39
C ARG A 21 -28.62 10.95 -2.82
N SER A 22 -28.92 11.95 -2.00
CA SER A 22 -30.27 12.19 -1.51
C SER A 22 -31.24 12.26 -2.70
N LEU A 23 -32.34 11.49 -2.63
CA LEU A 23 -33.42 11.42 -3.62
C LEU A 23 -34.18 12.77 -3.81
N GLY A 24 -33.71 13.89 -3.24
CA GLY A 24 -34.50 15.11 -3.09
C GLY A 24 -33.88 16.45 -3.49
N VAL A 25 -32.56 16.62 -3.61
CA VAL A 25 -32.00 17.98 -3.83
C VAL A 25 -30.70 17.91 -4.64
N GLY A 26 -30.77 18.04 -5.97
CA GLY A 26 -29.57 18.17 -6.80
C GLY A 26 -29.86 18.06 -8.30
N ASN A 27 -29.42 19.08 -9.04
CA ASN A 27 -29.63 19.25 -10.48
C ASN A 27 -29.33 17.97 -11.29
N PRO A 28 -30.30 17.37 -12.01
CA PRO A 28 -30.14 16.10 -12.72
C PRO A 28 -29.03 16.10 -13.78
N GLN A 29 -28.62 17.26 -14.29
CA GLN A 29 -27.66 17.36 -15.40
C GLN A 29 -26.19 17.34 -14.98
N ALA A 30 -25.84 17.57 -13.70
CA ALA A 30 -24.46 17.40 -13.22
C ALA A 30 -24.11 15.93 -12.90
N SER A 31 -25.10 15.04 -13.00
CA SER A 31 -25.18 13.82 -12.18
C SER A 31 -24.87 12.49 -12.88
N LEU A 32 -24.42 12.56 -14.14
CA LEU A 32 -24.11 11.39 -14.97
C LEU A 32 -22.66 11.37 -15.44
N SER A 33 -21.78 12.26 -14.92
CA SER A 33 -20.37 12.15 -15.25
C SER A 33 -19.81 10.89 -14.55
N PRO A 34 -19.21 9.94 -15.30
CA PRO A 34 -18.55 8.77 -14.72
C PRO A 34 -17.38 9.12 -13.79
N GLN A 35 -17.04 10.41 -13.66
CA GLN A 35 -15.87 10.93 -12.98
C GLN A 35 -16.22 11.63 -11.66
N GLY A 36 -17.50 11.95 -11.39
CA GLY A 36 -17.90 12.69 -10.19
C GLY A 36 -17.56 11.96 -8.89
N PHE A 37 -17.74 10.63 -8.86
CA PHE A 37 -17.39 9.82 -7.69
C PHE A 37 -15.88 9.75 -7.43
N GLU A 38 -15.06 9.81 -8.49
CA GLU A 38 -13.60 9.79 -8.35
C GLU A 38 -13.12 11.06 -7.64
N GLN A 39 -13.84 12.17 -7.75
CA GLN A 39 -13.50 13.45 -7.12
C GLN A 39 -14.10 13.64 -5.71
N SER A 40 -15.08 12.82 -5.30
CA SER A 40 -15.70 12.92 -3.98
C SER A 40 -14.75 12.49 -2.88
N ARG A 41 -14.46 13.40 -1.94
CA ARG A 41 -13.61 13.12 -0.77
C ARG A 41 -14.30 12.17 0.20
N GLU A 42 -15.62 12.28 0.32
CA GLU A 42 -16.46 11.45 1.18
C GLU A 42 -16.46 10.00 0.70
N ALA A 43 -16.67 9.78 -0.60
CA ALA A 43 -16.62 8.46 -1.20
C ALA A 43 -15.25 7.79 -1.04
N ARG A 44 -14.16 8.56 -1.22
CA ARG A 44 -12.79 8.09 -0.98
C ARG A 44 -12.59 7.68 0.49
N ALA A 45 -12.98 8.55 1.42
CA ALA A 45 -12.85 8.27 2.85
C ALA A 45 -13.65 7.03 3.28
N GLN A 46 -14.87 6.86 2.77
CA GLN A 46 -15.68 5.67 3.05
C GLN A 46 -15.01 4.39 2.51
N ALA A 47 -14.49 4.41 1.29
CA ALA A 47 -13.79 3.26 0.73
C ALA A 47 -12.51 2.92 1.52
N ASP A 48 -11.75 3.93 1.95
CA ASP A 48 -10.49 3.76 2.68
C ASP A 48 -10.69 3.24 4.12
N ILE A 49 -11.85 3.48 4.73
CA ILE A 49 -12.24 2.89 6.03
C ILE A 49 -12.57 1.40 5.88
N LYS A 50 -13.11 0.99 4.71
CA LYS A 50 -13.57 -0.39 4.49
C LYS A 50 -12.43 -1.34 4.15
N PHE A 51 -11.51 -0.95 3.28
CA PHE A 51 -10.42 -1.82 2.85
C PHE A 51 -9.08 -1.10 2.82
N THR A 52 -8.07 -1.77 3.37
CA THR A 52 -6.68 -1.37 3.27
C THR A 52 -5.89 -2.50 2.62
N TYR A 53 -5.12 -2.16 1.59
CA TYR A 53 -4.29 -3.13 0.87
C TYR A 53 -2.83 -2.94 1.27
N VAL A 54 -2.23 -4.00 1.80
CA VAL A 54 -0.80 -4.07 2.13
C VAL A 54 -0.16 -5.13 1.24
N VAL A 55 0.87 -4.75 0.50
CA VAL A 55 1.70 -5.66 -0.30
C VAL A 55 3.04 -5.81 0.38
N SER A 56 3.49 -7.04 0.59
CA SER A 56 4.85 -7.32 1.06
C SER A 56 5.80 -7.38 -0.14
N CYS A 57 6.78 -6.49 -0.17
CA CYS A 57 7.90 -6.51 -1.12
C CYS A 57 9.19 -6.38 -0.30
N GLN A 58 9.69 -7.49 0.24
CA GLN A 58 10.77 -7.48 1.23
C GLN A 58 12.03 -6.75 0.75
N ILE A 59 12.43 -6.99 -0.50
CA ILE A 59 13.66 -6.45 -1.08
C ILE A 59 13.55 -4.99 -1.54
N TYR A 60 12.35 -4.41 -1.55
CA TYR A 60 12.10 -3.08 -2.09
C TYR A 60 13.01 -1.99 -1.48
N GLY A 61 13.35 -2.10 -0.20
CA GLY A 61 14.30 -1.17 0.45
C GLY A 61 15.70 -1.20 -0.15
N GLN A 62 16.20 -2.39 -0.51
CA GLN A 62 17.50 -2.57 -1.16
C GLN A 62 17.44 -2.09 -2.62
N GLN A 63 16.35 -2.43 -3.33
CA GLN A 63 16.12 -1.99 -4.71
C GLN A 63 16.09 -0.45 -4.80
N LYS A 64 15.45 0.22 -3.82
CA LYS A 64 15.47 1.69 -3.71
C LYS A 64 16.87 2.25 -3.50
N GLN A 65 17.68 1.65 -2.62
CA GLN A 65 19.05 2.10 -2.36
C GLN A 65 19.94 1.94 -3.60
N ARG A 66 19.74 0.85 -4.35
CA ARG A 66 20.47 0.52 -5.59
C ARG A 66 19.94 1.24 -6.83
N LYS A 67 18.77 1.87 -6.74
CA LYS A 67 18.06 2.52 -7.85
C LYS A 67 17.74 1.56 -9.00
N GLU A 68 17.29 0.36 -8.64
CA GLU A 68 16.83 -0.66 -9.60
C GLU A 68 15.49 -0.26 -10.25
N GLU A 69 15.21 -0.78 -11.46
CA GLU A 69 14.00 -0.44 -12.22
C GLU A 69 12.72 -0.91 -11.51
N GLU A 70 12.78 -2.06 -10.84
CA GLU A 70 11.68 -2.63 -10.06
C GLU A 70 11.23 -1.69 -8.93
N ALA A 71 12.16 -0.93 -8.34
CA ALA A 71 11.81 0.07 -7.34
C ALA A 71 11.03 1.24 -7.96
N ALA A 72 11.35 1.62 -9.20
CA ALA A 72 10.61 2.65 -9.93
C ALA A 72 9.21 2.16 -10.32
N ASP A 73 9.07 0.90 -10.71
CA ASP A 73 7.77 0.29 -11.01
C ASP A 73 6.86 0.23 -9.76
N ILE A 74 7.40 -0.17 -8.60
CA ILE A 74 6.67 -0.16 -7.34
C ILE A 74 6.27 1.28 -6.95
N ALA A 75 7.16 2.26 -7.13
CA ALA A 75 6.84 3.67 -6.89
C ALA A 75 5.70 4.16 -7.80
N LEU A 76 5.72 3.78 -9.09
CA LEU A 76 4.64 4.10 -10.03
C LEU A 76 3.31 3.44 -9.62
N LEU A 77 3.34 2.21 -9.10
CA LEU A 77 2.15 1.54 -8.58
C LEU A 77 1.57 2.25 -7.35
N LEU A 78 2.43 2.69 -6.43
CA LEU A 78 2.03 3.49 -5.26
C LEU A 78 1.38 4.81 -5.71
N GLN A 79 1.96 5.50 -6.69
CA GLN A 79 1.41 6.75 -7.23
C GLN A 79 0.05 6.57 -7.90
N ARG A 80 -0.14 5.47 -8.64
CA ARG A 80 -1.40 5.20 -9.35
C ARG A 80 -2.52 4.72 -8.43
N ASN A 81 -2.19 4.19 -7.24
CA ASN A 81 -3.16 3.56 -6.35
C ASN A 81 -3.03 4.14 -4.94
N GLU A 82 -3.82 5.18 -4.64
CA GLU A 82 -3.74 5.93 -3.38
C GLU A 82 -3.93 5.09 -2.10
N ALA A 83 -4.66 3.97 -2.19
CA ALA A 83 -4.87 3.06 -1.06
C ALA A 83 -3.81 1.96 -0.91
N LEU A 84 -2.91 1.82 -1.89
CA LEU A 84 -1.85 0.82 -1.87
C LEU A 84 -0.79 1.19 -0.83
N ARG A 85 -0.41 0.21 -0.03
CA ARG A 85 0.69 0.33 0.92
C ARG A 85 1.68 -0.80 0.67
N VAL A 86 2.97 -0.49 0.76
CA VAL A 86 4.04 -1.46 0.54
C VAL A 86 4.86 -1.63 1.81
N ALA A 87 4.93 -2.85 2.30
CA ALA A 87 5.76 -3.27 3.42
C ALA A 87 7.08 -3.82 2.90
N PHE A 88 8.21 -3.38 3.45
CA PHE A 88 9.55 -3.80 3.02
C PHE A 88 10.57 -3.76 4.16
N ILE A 89 11.71 -4.42 3.95
CA ILE A 89 12.85 -4.37 4.86
C ILE A 89 13.81 -3.26 4.44
N HIS A 90 14.13 -2.37 5.38
CA HIS A 90 15.10 -1.31 5.21
C HIS A 90 16.31 -1.55 6.09
N VAL A 91 17.50 -1.33 5.54
CA VAL A 91 18.78 -1.46 6.23
C VAL A 91 19.45 -0.11 6.28
N GLU A 92 19.69 0.39 7.49
CA GLU A 92 20.49 1.58 7.73
C GLU A 92 21.90 1.16 8.18
N GLU A 93 22.91 1.73 7.54
CA GLU A 93 24.31 1.56 7.93
C GLU A 93 24.75 2.80 8.69
N SER A 94 25.26 2.60 9.90
CA SER A 94 25.74 3.68 10.77
C SER A 94 27.17 3.39 11.26
N PRO A 95 28.01 4.42 11.46
CA PRO A 95 29.34 4.23 12.02
C PRO A 95 29.22 3.75 13.47
N GLY A 96 29.73 2.56 13.75
CA GLY A 96 29.79 1.98 15.08
C GLY A 96 31.10 2.28 15.81
N PRO A 97 31.23 1.75 17.04
CA PRO A 97 32.49 1.78 17.78
C PRO A 97 33.62 1.16 16.94
N GLU A 98 34.82 1.75 17.02
CA GLU A 98 36.03 1.27 16.31
C GLU A 98 35.96 1.33 14.76
N GLY A 99 35.06 2.13 14.18
CA GLY A 99 34.97 2.31 12.73
C GLY A 99 34.31 1.14 11.99
N LYS A 100 33.72 0.18 12.71
CA LYS A 100 32.90 -0.89 12.10
C LYS A 100 31.52 -0.34 11.73
N LEU A 101 31.02 -0.69 10.54
CA LEU A 101 29.64 -0.39 10.16
C LEU A 101 28.67 -1.28 10.95
N VAL A 102 27.73 -0.65 11.64
CA VAL A 102 26.63 -1.33 12.34
C VAL A 102 25.38 -1.20 11.50
N LYS A 103 24.80 -2.36 11.15
CA LYS A 103 23.54 -2.45 10.40
C LYS A 103 22.35 -2.44 11.37
N SER A 104 21.43 -1.50 11.14
CA SER A 104 20.13 -1.48 11.81
C SER A 104 19.05 -1.87 10.81
N PHE A 105 18.20 -2.81 11.20
CA PHE A 105 17.15 -3.36 10.35
C PHE A 105 15.80 -2.82 10.79
N TYR A 106 14.99 -2.43 9.81
CA TYR A 106 13.64 -1.91 10.02
C TYR A 106 12.66 -2.60 9.08
N SER A 107 11.48 -2.92 9.59
CA SER A 107 10.32 -3.20 8.75
C SER A 107 9.53 -1.91 8.60
N ARG A 108 9.36 -1.44 7.35
CA ARG A 108 8.72 -0.16 7.04
C ARG A 108 7.48 -0.37 6.19
N LEU A 109 6.48 0.47 6.41
CA LEU A 109 5.29 0.57 5.58
C LEU A 109 5.27 1.95 4.93
N VAL A 110 5.16 2.00 3.60
CA VAL A 110 5.03 3.26 2.84
C VAL A 110 3.76 3.29 2.03
N LYS A 111 3.32 4.50 1.69
CA LYS A 111 2.28 4.80 0.71
C LYS A 111 2.67 6.03 -0.12
N ALA A 112 1.96 6.30 -1.21
CA ALA A 112 2.11 7.59 -1.89
C ALA A 112 1.37 8.70 -1.13
N ASP A 113 2.00 9.88 -1.02
CA ASP A 113 1.33 11.10 -0.60
C ASP A 113 0.53 11.74 -1.74
N ILE A 114 -0.09 12.89 -1.48
CA ILE A 114 -0.90 13.65 -2.45
C ILE A 114 -0.06 14.12 -3.66
N GLN A 115 1.26 14.25 -3.49
CA GLN A 115 2.21 14.62 -4.55
C GLN A 115 2.81 13.39 -5.25
N GLY A 116 2.40 12.18 -4.89
CA GLY A 116 2.95 10.94 -5.43
C GLY A 116 4.34 10.58 -4.90
N LYS A 117 4.78 11.18 -3.79
CA LYS A 117 6.05 10.85 -3.13
C LYS A 117 5.84 9.80 -2.06
N ASP A 118 6.88 9.03 -1.79
CA ASP A 118 6.87 8.02 -0.74
C ASP A 118 6.70 8.67 0.63
N GLN A 119 5.59 8.37 1.29
CA GLN A 119 5.32 8.70 2.67
C GLN A 119 5.49 7.46 3.53
N GLU A 120 6.39 7.53 4.51
CA GLU A 120 6.53 6.53 5.55
C GLU A 120 5.31 6.59 6.49
N VAL A 121 4.63 5.46 6.67
CA VAL A 121 3.47 5.30 7.55
C VAL A 121 3.90 4.72 8.89
N TYR A 122 4.75 3.69 8.85
CA TYR A 122 5.31 3.04 10.02
C TYR A 122 6.77 2.65 9.78
N SER A 123 7.56 2.68 10.84
CA SER A 123 8.93 2.15 10.88
C SER A 123 9.14 1.41 12.19
N ILE A 124 9.29 0.10 12.09
CA ILE A 124 9.47 -0.79 13.23
C ILE A 124 10.91 -1.28 13.22
N LYS A 125 11.67 -0.92 14.25
CA LYS A 125 13.03 -1.45 14.43
C LYS A 125 12.98 -2.93 14.77
N LEU A 126 13.73 -3.72 14.02
CA LEU A 126 13.85 -5.17 14.22
C LEU A 126 15.01 -5.47 15.18
N PRO A 127 14.94 -6.59 15.93
CA PRO A 127 15.99 -6.97 16.88
C PRO A 127 17.31 -7.40 16.20
N GLY A 128 17.29 -7.60 14.87
CA GLY A 128 18.45 -8.00 14.08
C GLY A 128 18.06 -8.24 12.62
N ASP A 129 18.94 -8.89 11.88
CA ASP A 129 18.72 -9.26 10.47
C ASP A 129 17.52 -10.23 10.35
N PRO A 130 16.41 -9.82 9.72
CA PRO A 130 15.25 -10.68 9.61
C PRO A 130 15.51 -11.80 8.62
N LYS A 131 15.50 -13.05 9.10
CA LYS A 131 15.54 -14.24 8.25
C LYS A 131 14.18 -14.50 7.64
N LEU A 132 13.85 -13.75 6.61
CA LEU A 132 12.65 -13.97 5.80
C LEU A 132 13.03 -14.85 4.61
N GLY A 133 12.31 -15.96 4.43
CA GLY A 133 12.37 -16.75 3.21
C GLY A 133 11.61 -16.07 2.07
N GLU A 134 11.74 -16.63 0.87
CA GLU A 134 11.03 -16.17 -0.34
C GLU A 134 9.60 -16.70 -0.45
N GLY A 135 9.12 -17.43 0.57
CA GLY A 135 7.83 -18.08 0.54
C GLY A 135 6.64 -17.15 0.82
N LYS A 136 5.45 -17.66 0.49
CA LYS A 136 4.16 -16.98 0.69
C LYS A 136 3.88 -16.74 2.18
N PRO A 137 4.07 -17.72 3.09
CA PRO A 137 3.87 -17.50 4.52
C PRO A 137 4.77 -16.40 5.10
N GLU A 138 6.02 -16.32 4.65
CA GLU A 138 7.00 -15.34 5.14
C GLU A 138 6.61 -13.92 4.75
N ASN A 139 6.16 -13.73 3.50
CA ASN A 139 5.62 -12.46 3.02
C ASN A 139 4.36 -12.03 3.80
N GLN A 140 3.47 -12.97 4.11
CA GLN A 140 2.26 -12.69 4.88
C GLN A 140 2.61 -12.33 6.33
N ASN A 141 3.50 -13.08 6.97
CA ASN A 141 3.97 -12.83 8.33
C ASN A 141 4.68 -11.48 8.46
N HIS A 142 5.44 -11.08 7.43
CA HIS A 142 6.07 -9.78 7.41
C HIS A 142 5.04 -8.63 7.36
N ALA A 143 3.99 -8.75 6.53
CA ALA A 143 3.00 -7.69 6.36
C ALA A 143 1.95 -7.63 7.49
N ILE A 144 1.71 -8.72 8.22
CA ILE A 144 0.58 -8.80 9.18
C ILE A 144 0.65 -7.75 10.29
N VAL A 145 1.87 -7.34 10.70
CA VAL A 145 2.04 -6.32 11.75
C VAL A 145 1.52 -4.93 11.33
N PHE A 146 1.33 -4.71 10.03
CA PHE A 146 0.82 -3.47 9.45
C PHE A 146 -0.67 -3.48 9.14
N THR A 147 -1.34 -4.63 9.27
CA THR A 147 -2.79 -4.71 9.02
C THR A 147 -3.58 -4.35 10.26
N ARG A 148 -4.76 -3.78 10.07
CA ARG A 148 -5.71 -3.38 11.13
C ARG A 148 -7.12 -3.64 10.62
N GLY A 149 -8.06 -3.86 11.54
CA GLY A 149 -9.46 -4.15 11.22
C GLY A 149 -9.95 -5.44 11.87
N GLU A 150 -11.20 -5.80 11.59
CA GLU A 150 -11.86 -6.97 12.19
C GLU A 150 -11.51 -8.28 11.49
N ALA A 151 -11.17 -8.22 10.20
CA ALA A 151 -10.83 -9.37 9.38
C ALA A 151 -9.58 -9.10 8.53
N VAL A 152 -8.75 -10.12 8.35
CA VAL A 152 -7.57 -10.09 7.49
C VAL A 152 -7.70 -11.20 6.46
N GLN A 153 -7.60 -10.83 5.18
CA GLN A 153 -7.54 -11.79 4.08
C GLN A 153 -6.14 -11.74 3.46
N THR A 154 -5.47 -12.89 3.46
CA THR A 154 -4.17 -13.06 2.82
C THR A 154 -4.39 -13.62 1.42
N ILE A 155 -3.89 -12.91 0.40
CA ILE A 155 -4.00 -13.32 -1.00
C ILE A 155 -2.60 -13.50 -1.55
N ASP A 156 -2.36 -14.66 -2.15
CA ASP A 156 -1.17 -14.92 -2.91
C ASP A 156 -1.32 -14.39 -4.34
N MET A 157 -0.33 -13.63 -4.80
CA MET A 157 -0.38 -12.93 -6.08
C MET A 157 0.37 -13.66 -7.20
N ASN A 158 0.92 -14.86 -6.95
CA ASN A 158 1.55 -15.65 -8.00
C ASN A 158 0.55 -15.96 -9.13
N GLN A 159 0.90 -15.53 -10.34
CA GLN A 159 0.10 -15.75 -11.56
C GLN A 159 0.40 -17.08 -12.27
N ASP A 160 1.33 -17.89 -11.76
CA ASP A 160 1.68 -19.18 -12.38
C ASP A 160 0.57 -20.22 -12.12
N ASN A 161 -0.59 -20.06 -12.78
CA ASN A 161 -1.55 -21.13 -13.16
C ASN A 161 -2.90 -20.65 -13.75
N TYR A 162 -3.02 -19.47 -14.40
CA TYR A 162 -4.25 -19.15 -15.15
C TYR A 162 -4.01 -18.30 -16.40
#